data_AF-A0A949ZZ95-F1
#
_entry.id   AF-A0A949ZZ95-F1
#
_cell.length_a   1.000
_cell.length_b   1.000
_cell.length_c   1.000
_cell.angle_alpha   90.00
_cell.angle_beta   90.00
_cell.angle_gamma   90.00
#
_symmetry.space_group_name_H-M   'P 1'
#
loop_
_entity.id
_entity.type
_entity.pdbx_description
1 polymer ?
#
loop_
_entity_poly.entity_id
_entity_poly.type
_entity_poly.pdbx_seq_one_letter_code
_entity_poly.pdbx_strand_id
1 'polypeptide(L)' 'LHVVSRITRCAATSVNPTTAVRDVDIPAVLRRAFEHGDMGVYAEVIGGGEVAVSDSLTQEIPPGQE' A
#
# COMPACT_ATOMS: atom_id res chain seq x y z
N LEU A 1 0.27 -4.75 14.54
CA LEU A 1 -0.35 -5.35 13.33
C LEU A 1 0.62 -6.37 12.73
N HIS A 2 0.15 -7.27 11.87
CA HIS A 2 0.99 -8.23 11.14
C HIS A 2 0.74 -8.10 9.63
N VAL A 3 1.79 -7.88 8.83
CA VAL A 3 1.67 -7.73 7.37
C VAL A 3 1.47 -9.10 6.72
N VAL A 4 0.43 -9.25 5.92
CA VAL A 4 0.04 -10.55 5.33
C VAL A 4 0.16 -10.59 3.81
N SER A 5 0.12 -9.46 3.12
CA SER A 5 0.24 -9.42 1.65
C SER A 5 0.57 -8.03 1.12
N ARG A 6 1.14 -7.96 -0.09
CA ARG A 6 1.35 -6.73 -0.85
C ARG A 6 0.08 -6.38 -1.63
N ILE A 7 -0.17 -5.07 -1.81
CA ILE A 7 -1.31 -4.58 -2.59
C ILE A 7 -0.84 -4.18 -3.99
N THR A 8 -1.29 -4.89 -5.01
CA THR A 8 -1.13 -4.45 -6.41
C THR A 8 -2.24 -3.48 -6.80
N ARG A 9 -1.91 -2.40 -7.51
CA ARG A 9 -2.88 -1.39 -7.93
C ARG A 9 -3.75 -1.89 -9.08
N CYS A 10 -5.06 -1.70 -8.95
CA CYS A 10 -6.05 -2.03 -9.96
C CYS A 10 -6.43 -0.79 -10.79
N ALA A 11 -7.28 -0.98 -11.79
CA ALA A 11 -7.74 0.11 -12.65
C ALA A 11 -8.46 1.24 -11.89
N ALA A 12 -8.92 1.04 -10.65
CA ALA A 12 -9.59 2.10 -9.88
C ALA A 12 -8.69 3.32 -9.67
N THR A 13 -7.37 3.14 -9.54
CA THR A 13 -6.44 4.26 -9.33
C THR A 13 -6.25 5.13 -10.57
N SER A 14 -6.67 4.68 -11.74
CA SER A 14 -6.60 5.46 -12.99
C SER A 14 -7.64 6.58 -13.08
N VAL A 15 -8.58 6.67 -12.14
CA VAL A 15 -9.62 7.70 -12.15
C VAL A 15 -9.12 8.96 -11.48
N ASN A 16 -9.12 10.08 -12.20
CA ASN A 16 -8.85 11.39 -11.65
C ASN A 16 -9.93 11.77 -10.62
N PRO A 17 -9.56 12.09 -9.37
CA PRO A 17 -10.55 12.35 -8.31
C PRO A 17 -11.34 13.65 -8.52
N THR A 18 -10.85 14.59 -9.32
CA THR A 18 -11.53 15.87 -9.59
C THR A 18 -12.48 15.76 -10.78
N THR A 19 -12.08 15.06 -11.86
CA THR A 19 -12.85 15.02 -13.12
C THR A 19 -13.64 13.72 -13.31
N ALA A 20 -13.39 12.69 -12.50
CA ALA A 20 -13.94 11.34 -12.63
C ALA A 20 -13.61 10.62 -13.95
N VAL A 21 -12.64 11.12 -14.72
CA VAL A 21 -12.18 10.52 -15.98
C VAL A 21 -10.98 9.60 -15.72
N ARG A 22 -10.87 8.53 -16.51
CA ARG A 22 -9.66 7.70 -16.56
C ARG A 22 -8.62 8.37 -17.47
N ASP A 23 -7.75 9.18 -16.91
CA ASP A 23 -6.78 9.99 -17.67
C ASP A 23 -5.38 9.37 -17.74
N VAL A 24 -4.98 8.58 -16.74
CA VAL A 24 -3.68 7.90 -16.69
C VAL A 24 -3.83 6.40 -16.40
N ASP A 25 -3.20 5.54 -17.20
CA ASP A 25 -3.09 4.10 -16.90
C ASP A 25 -2.00 3.87 -15.83
N ILE A 26 -2.32 4.25 -14.59
CA ILE A 26 -1.42 4.11 -13.44
C ILE A 26 -0.90 2.67 -13.29
N PRO A 27 -1.74 1.60 -13.37
CA PRO A 27 -1.23 0.23 -13.29
C PRO A 27 -0.17 -0.10 -14.35
N ALA A 28 -0.35 0.32 -15.60
CA ALA A 28 0.65 0.10 -16.64
C ALA A 28 1.92 0.92 -16.44
N VAL A 29 1.80 2.17 -16.01
CA VAL A 29 2.94 3.06 -15.72
C VAL A 29 3.79 2.47 -14.59
N LEU A 30 3.18 2.00 -13.50
CA LEU A 30 3.89 1.39 -12.38
C LEU A 30 4.70 0.16 -12.82
N ARG A 31 4.07 -0.77 -13.54
CA ARG A 31 4.76 -1.96 -14.06
C ARG A 31 5.92 -1.63 -14.98
N ARG A 32 5.78 -0.61 -15.83
CA ARG A 32 6.85 -0.20 -16.76
C ARG A 32 8.02 0.48 -16.04
N ALA A 33 7.72 1.34 -15.06
CA ALA A 33 8.72 2.17 -14.41
C ALA A 33 9.46 1.47 -13.26
N PHE A 34 8.79 0.53 -12.58
CA PHE A 34 9.29 -0.10 -11.34
C PHE A 34 9.25 -1.63 -11.39
N GLU A 35 8.86 -2.23 -12.52
CA GLU A 35 8.73 -3.69 -12.70
C GLU A 35 7.73 -4.37 -11.76
N HIS A 36 7.03 -3.60 -10.91
CA HIS A 36 5.93 -4.05 -10.05
C HIS A 36 4.76 -3.05 -10.04
N GLY A 37 3.59 -3.54 -9.62
CA GLY A 37 2.40 -2.72 -9.36
C GLY A 37 2.13 -2.50 -7.87
N ASP A 38 3.05 -2.93 -7.00
CA ASP A 38 2.87 -2.93 -5.56
C ASP A 38 2.92 -1.52 -4.96
N MET A 39 1.88 -1.16 -4.24
CA MET A 39 1.74 0.09 -3.50
C MET A 39 0.93 -0.20 -2.24
N GLY A 40 1.58 -0.34 -1.09
CA GLY A 40 0.93 -0.65 0.18
C GLY A 40 0.81 -2.14 0.48
N VAL A 41 0.29 -2.45 1.67
CA VAL A 41 0.17 -3.81 2.22
C VAL A 41 -1.17 -4.01 2.92
N TYR A 42 -1.65 -5.25 2.91
CA TYR A 42 -2.70 -5.68 3.84
C TYR A 42 -2.04 -6.13 5.14
N ALA A 43 -2.61 -5.70 6.27
CA ALA A 43 -2.16 -6.10 7.58
C ALA A 43 -3.34 -6.52 8.45
N GLU A 44 -3.11 -7.52 9.28
CA GLU A 44 -4.03 -8.02 10.28
C GLU A 44 -3.82 -7.31 11.62
N VAL A 45 -4.92 -7.00 12.29
CA VAL A 45 -4.89 -6.43 13.65
C VAL A 45 -4.66 -7.54 14.65
N ILE A 46 -3.47 -7.58 15.25
CA ILE A 46 -3.08 -8.59 16.26
C ILE A 46 -3.42 -8.17 17.71
N GLY A 47 -3.78 -6.92 17.90
CA GLY A 47 -4.14 -6.34 19.19
C GLY A 47 -4.92 -5.05 18.98
N GLY A 48 -5.98 -4.86 19.77
CA GLY A 48 -6.80 -3.66 19.73
C GLY A 48 -6.09 -2.45 20.34
N GLY A 49 -6.52 -1.25 19.97
CA GLY A 49 -5.98 0.00 20.46
C GLY A 49 -6.49 1.18 19.64
N GLU A 50 -6.15 2.39 20.07
CA GLU A 50 -6.40 3.61 19.31
C GLU A 50 -5.17 3.93 18.44
N VAL A 51 -5.42 4.57 17.30
CA VAL A 51 -4.37 5.07 16.39
C VAL A 51 -4.73 6.51 16.04
N ALA A 52 -3.76 7.41 16.16
CA ALA A 52 -3.91 8.82 15.88
C ALA A 52 -2.89 9.31 14.84
N VAL A 53 -3.20 10.44 14.21
CA VAL A 53 -2.24 11.13 13.33
C VAL A 53 -1.04 11.54 14.17
N SER A 54 0.16 11.28 13.65
CA SER A 54 1.47 11.51 14.29
C SER A 54 1.93 10.43 15.27
N ASP A 55 1.19 9.33 15.42
CA ASP A 55 1.71 8.15 16.12
C ASP A 55 2.94 7.59 15.41
N SER A 56 3.95 7.21 16.19
CA SER A 56 5.16 6.58 15.68
C SER A 56 4.91 5.12 15.32
N LEU A 57 5.40 4.69 14.16
CA LEU A 57 5.42 3.28 13.77
C LEU A 57 6.79 2.68 14.10
N THR A 58 6.79 1.65 14.95
CA THR A 58 7.99 0.86 15.24
C THR A 58 7.81 -0.54 14.63
N GLN A 59 8.80 -0.99 13.86
CA GLN A 59 8.85 -2.36 13.39
C GLN A 59 9.69 -3.20 14.36
N GLU A 60 9.09 -4.22 14.94
CA GLU A 60 9.85 -5.27 15.61
C GLU A 60 10.46 -6.16 14.52
N ILE A 61 11.78 -6.08 14.34
CA ILE A 61 12.51 -6.96 13.43
C ILE A 61 12.74 -8.28 14.17
N PRO A 62 12.21 -9.43 13.69
CA PRO A 62 12.53 -10.72 14.28
C PRO A 62 14.04 -10.99 14.19
N PRO A 63 14.67 -11.56 15.23
CA PRO A 63 16.08 -11.91 15.14
C PRO A 63 16.33 -12.87 13.96
N GLY A 64 17.28 -12.51 13.07
CA GLY A 64 17.69 -13.35 11.93
C GLY A 64 17.12 -12.97 10.55
N GLN A 65 16.45 -11.83 10.41
CA GLN A 65 16.02 -11.27 9.12
C GLN A 65 16.69 -9.91 8.91
N GLU A 66 17.93 -9.92 8.40
CA GLU A 66 18.70 -8.74 7.95
C GLU A 66 18.53 -8.53 6.44
#